data_AF-A0A1I4NZ88-F1
#
_entry.id   AF-A0A1I4NZ88-F1
#
_cell.length_a   1.000
_cell.length_b   1.000
_cell.length_c   1.000
_cell.angle_alpha   90.00
_cell.angle_beta   90.00
_cell.angle_gamma   90.00
#
_symmetry.space_group_name_H-M   'P 1'
#
loop_
_entity.id
_entity.type
_entity.pdbx_description
1 polymer ?
#
loop_
_entity_poly.entity_id
_entity_poly.type
_entity_poly.pdbx_seq_one_letter_code
_entity_poly.pdbx_strand_id
1 'polypeptide(L)'
;METFIPHISTKENLSNFTFQFCRADGSHEVARVRLLPGGIIDGYLHKNESSWALFEGDVALLTRDGRPSTIFNRVTKTDGKIVLEGDFLLRPELKIVHQLRQVDGGFHNRQRHHKLTAKMLEADIEKFGWTIGDHSYGAPKVIENPCAKLHIGKFCSIAAGVLIALGNHRIDGVTTYPFATLAKFWPSMRGFTEGDHVSKGDVCIGNDVWIGYGATILSGVTIGDGAVIGAHSLVTKDVPPFAVYGGNPGKVLKYRHTPEVIDNLMLVAWWNWDDLTLDERLPLMMSNLPAFLEKYR
;
A
#
# COMPACT_ATOMS: atom_id res chain seq x y z
N MET A 1 29.77 -1.55 27.21
CA MET A 1 29.77 -2.54 28.31
C MET A 1 28.70 -3.56 28.00
N GLU A 2 29.07 -4.82 27.82
CA GLU A 2 28.10 -5.90 27.67
C GLU A 2 27.48 -6.23 29.04
N THR A 3 26.16 -6.34 29.09
CA THR A 3 25.42 -6.77 30.28
C THR A 3 24.58 -7.99 29.93
N PHE A 4 24.67 -9.03 30.75
CA PHE A 4 23.93 -10.27 30.58
C PHE A 4 22.52 -10.12 31.16
N ILE A 5 21.50 -10.53 30.41
CA ILE A 5 20.09 -10.46 30.82
C ILE A 5 19.57 -11.89 30.97
N PRO A 6 19.18 -12.33 32.19
CA PRO A 6 18.86 -13.73 32.44
C PRO A 6 17.58 -14.21 31.73
N HIS A 7 16.61 -13.33 31.47
CA HIS A 7 15.42 -13.65 30.67
C HIS A 7 14.88 -12.39 29.99
N ILE A 8 14.24 -12.56 28.83
CA ILE A 8 13.39 -11.53 28.21
C ILE A 8 12.05 -11.55 28.97
N SER A 9 12.06 -11.22 30.25
CA SER A 9 10.82 -11.14 31.03
C SER A 9 9.97 -9.99 30.48
N THR A 10 8.74 -10.29 30.03
CA THR A 10 7.49 -9.52 29.81
C THR A 10 7.46 -7.99 29.58
N LYS A 11 8.47 -7.21 29.98
CA LYS A 11 8.51 -5.74 29.86
C LYS A 11 8.95 -5.25 28.48
N GLU A 12 9.70 -6.06 27.74
CA GLU A 12 10.21 -5.71 26.41
C GLU A 12 9.32 -6.32 25.34
N ASN A 13 8.43 -5.52 24.76
CA ASN A 13 7.63 -5.96 23.63
C ASN A 13 8.53 -6.10 22.39
N LEU A 14 8.98 -7.33 22.13
CA LEU A 14 9.87 -7.66 21.01
C LEU A 14 9.30 -7.26 19.64
N SER A 15 7.99 -7.08 19.51
CA SER A 15 7.37 -6.61 18.27
C SER A 15 7.77 -5.17 17.91
N ASN A 16 8.26 -4.40 18.88
CA ASN A 16 8.74 -3.04 18.68
C ASN A 16 10.17 -3.00 18.12
N PHE A 17 10.89 -4.12 18.15
CA PHE A 17 12.27 -4.20 17.67
C PHE A 17 12.35 -4.82 16.28
N THR A 18 13.34 -4.38 15.52
CA THR A 18 13.75 -5.04 14.28
C THR A 18 15.07 -5.74 14.54
N PHE A 19 15.15 -7.01 14.17
CA PHE A 19 16.35 -7.82 14.31
C PHE A 19 16.94 -8.14 12.94
N GLN A 20 18.26 -8.26 12.85
CA GLN A 20 18.95 -8.96 11.79
C GLN A 20 19.13 -10.41 12.24
N PHE A 21 18.62 -11.37 11.48
CA PHE A 21 18.83 -12.79 11.74
C PHE A 21 20.11 -13.26 11.06
N CYS A 22 21.06 -13.84 11.79
CA CYS A 22 22.31 -14.31 11.21
C CYS A 22 22.87 -15.51 11.98
N ARG A 23 23.87 -16.17 11.39
CA ARG A 23 24.75 -17.07 12.14
C ARG A 23 25.86 -16.27 12.82
N ALA A 24 26.25 -16.67 14.03
CA ALA A 24 27.29 -16.00 14.81
C ALA A 24 28.66 -16.01 14.11
N ASP A 25 28.92 -17.02 13.27
CA ASP A 25 30.15 -17.15 12.49
C ASP A 25 30.20 -16.24 11.24
N GLY A 26 29.13 -15.49 10.97
CA GLY A 26 29.00 -14.62 9.80
C GLY A 26 28.82 -15.36 8.47
N SER A 27 28.77 -16.71 8.46
CA SER A 27 28.64 -17.51 7.24
C SER A 27 27.28 -17.36 6.54
N HIS A 28 26.32 -16.77 7.25
CA HIS A 28 24.95 -16.62 6.78
C HIS A 28 24.31 -15.41 7.44
N GLU A 29 24.34 -14.27 6.75
CA GLU A 29 23.55 -13.10 7.11
C GLU A 29 22.21 -13.17 6.39
N VAL A 30 21.14 -13.16 7.16
CA VAL A 30 19.78 -13.30 6.64
C VAL A 30 19.00 -12.05 6.93
N ALA A 31 18.01 -11.84 6.07
CA ALA A 31 17.04 -10.77 6.10
C ALA A 31 16.69 -10.26 7.51
N ARG A 32 16.38 -8.96 7.58
CA ARG A 32 15.75 -8.37 8.76
C ARG A 32 14.45 -9.11 9.08
N VAL A 33 14.19 -9.30 10.38
CA VAL A 33 13.00 -9.93 10.93
C VAL A 33 12.37 -9.10 12.05
N ARG A 34 11.05 -9.24 12.22
CA ARG A 34 10.34 -8.90 13.45
C ARG A 34 9.61 -10.11 14.00
N LEU A 35 9.51 -10.14 15.31
CA LEU A 35 8.76 -11.15 16.06
C LEU A 35 7.42 -10.52 16.47
N LEU A 36 6.39 -10.71 15.65
CA LEU A 36 5.07 -10.10 15.87
C LEU A 36 4.20 -10.93 16.80
N PRO A 37 3.23 -10.31 17.51
CA PRO A 37 2.26 -11.04 18.31
C PRO A 37 1.56 -12.15 17.51
N GLY A 38 1.15 -13.22 18.19
CA GLY A 38 0.57 -14.40 17.54
C GLY A 38 1.60 -15.34 16.88
N GLY A 39 2.89 -15.13 17.16
CA GLY A 39 3.97 -16.02 16.71
C GLY A 39 4.39 -15.81 15.25
N ILE A 40 4.05 -14.68 14.64
CA ILE A 40 4.37 -14.39 13.25
C ILE A 40 5.81 -13.85 13.15
N ILE A 41 6.60 -14.43 12.25
CA ILE A 41 7.92 -13.89 11.87
C ILE A 41 7.72 -13.05 10.61
N ASP A 42 7.79 -11.73 10.76
CA ASP A 42 7.72 -10.80 9.63
C ASP A 42 9.11 -10.62 9.06
N GLY A 43 9.29 -11.04 7.80
CA GLY A 43 10.45 -10.67 7.02
C GLY A 43 11.20 -11.80 6.36
N TYR A 44 11.63 -12.75 7.19
CA TYR A 44 12.32 -13.97 6.79
C TYR A 44 11.34 -15.12 6.86
N LEU A 45 11.30 -15.93 5.82
CA LEU A 45 10.45 -17.11 5.72
C LEU A 45 11.32 -18.29 5.35
N HIS A 46 11.48 -19.22 6.28
CA HIS A 46 12.15 -20.49 6.03
C HIS A 46 11.43 -21.61 6.79
N LYS A 47 11.46 -22.83 6.24
CA LYS A 47 10.68 -23.97 6.75
C LYS A 47 11.04 -24.36 8.20
N ASN A 48 12.26 -24.05 8.62
CA ASN A 48 12.74 -24.32 9.97
C ASN A 48 12.51 -23.13 10.93
N GLU A 49 12.08 -21.98 10.42
CA GLU A 49 11.84 -20.76 11.19
C GLU A 49 10.53 -20.12 10.70
N SER A 50 9.41 -20.84 10.84
CA SER A 50 8.10 -20.43 10.31
C SER A 50 7.27 -19.58 11.27
N SER A 51 7.54 -19.69 12.56
CA SER A 51 6.84 -18.96 13.61
C SER A 51 7.77 -18.81 14.82
N TRP A 52 7.37 -18.00 15.80
CA TRP A 52 8.10 -17.86 17.05
C TRP A 52 7.17 -18.01 18.26
N ALA A 53 7.74 -18.35 19.41
CA ALA A 53 7.03 -18.39 20.68
C ALA A 53 8.01 -18.13 21.84
N LEU A 54 7.47 -18.01 23.05
CA LEU A 54 8.26 -18.09 24.26
C LEU A 54 8.31 -19.55 24.73
N PHE A 55 9.50 -20.09 24.95
CA PHE A 55 9.75 -21.41 25.50
C PHE A 55 10.49 -21.24 26.82
N GLU A 56 9.85 -21.58 27.93
CA GLU A 56 10.41 -21.38 29.29
C GLU A 56 10.90 -19.95 29.59
N GLY A 57 10.30 -18.95 28.92
CA GLY A 57 10.65 -17.53 29.08
C GLY A 57 11.66 -17.02 28.04
N ASP A 58 12.24 -17.89 27.24
CA ASP A 58 13.19 -17.53 26.17
C ASP A 58 12.51 -17.51 24.81
N VAL A 59 13.00 -16.66 23.90
CA VAL A 59 12.49 -16.61 22.52
C VAL A 59 12.91 -17.89 21.80
N ALA A 60 11.97 -18.54 21.12
CA ALA A 60 12.24 -19.68 20.28
C ALA A 60 11.71 -19.46 18.87
N LEU A 61 12.51 -19.79 17.85
CA LEU A 61 12.01 -19.99 16.49
C LEU A 61 11.52 -21.43 16.37
N LEU A 62 10.40 -21.60 15.69
CA LEU A 62 9.72 -22.87 15.53
C LEU A 62 9.72 -23.29 14.06
N THR A 63 9.86 -24.59 13.84
CA THR A 63 9.59 -25.24 12.56
C THR A 63 8.09 -25.25 12.25
N ARG A 64 7.72 -25.61 11.02
CA ARG A 64 6.32 -25.68 10.58
C ARG A 64 5.44 -26.63 11.41
N ASP A 65 6.04 -27.67 11.97
CA ASP A 65 5.40 -28.63 12.87
C ASP A 65 5.49 -28.23 14.36
N GLY A 66 5.90 -27.00 14.65
CA GLY A 66 5.86 -26.41 16.00
C GLY A 66 7.03 -26.80 16.90
N ARG A 67 8.06 -27.47 16.39
CA ARG A 67 9.24 -27.84 17.19
C ARG A 67 10.23 -26.67 17.23
N PRO A 68 10.86 -26.38 18.39
CA PRO A 68 11.92 -25.38 18.45
C PRO A 68 13.08 -25.75 17.52
N SER A 69 13.40 -24.88 16.57
CA SER A 69 14.61 -24.97 15.77
C SER A 69 15.78 -24.25 16.42
N THR A 70 15.50 -23.23 17.23
CA THR A 70 16.49 -22.45 17.98
C THR A 70 15.80 -21.88 19.20
N ILE A 71 16.43 -21.98 20.36
CA ILE A 71 16.01 -21.30 21.59
C ILE A 71 17.10 -20.30 21.93
N PHE A 72 16.76 -19.01 21.95
CA PHE A 72 17.71 -17.94 22.24
C PHE A 72 17.78 -17.70 23.75
N ASN A 73 18.60 -18.52 24.41
CA ASN A 73 18.81 -18.51 25.86
C ASN A 73 19.98 -17.63 26.31
N ARG A 74 20.69 -16.99 25.38
CA ARG A 74 21.78 -16.06 25.68
C ARG A 74 21.38 -14.67 25.22
N VAL A 75 21.13 -13.76 26.16
CA VAL A 75 20.68 -12.40 25.87
C VAL A 75 21.70 -11.40 26.36
N THR A 76 22.21 -10.58 25.45
CA THR A 76 23.17 -9.53 25.74
C THR A 76 22.65 -8.18 25.26
N LYS A 77 23.12 -7.10 25.90
CA LYS A 77 22.86 -5.73 25.46
C LYS A 77 24.18 -5.03 25.17
N THR A 78 24.33 -4.55 23.94
CA THR A 78 25.52 -3.85 23.44
C THR A 78 25.09 -2.53 22.81
N ASP A 79 25.64 -1.42 23.29
CA ASP A 79 25.29 -0.05 22.86
C ASP A 79 23.77 0.24 22.84
N GLY A 80 23.07 -0.27 23.85
CA GLY A 80 21.62 -0.08 23.98
C GLY A 80 20.76 -1.03 23.14
N LYS A 81 21.38 -1.86 22.29
CA LYS A 81 20.70 -2.83 21.41
C LYS A 81 20.76 -4.24 21.99
N ILE A 82 19.65 -4.97 21.85
CA ILE A 82 19.50 -6.35 22.29
C ILE A 82 20.10 -7.30 21.26
N VAL A 83 20.86 -8.29 21.72
CA VAL A 83 21.31 -9.42 20.90
C VAL A 83 20.84 -10.70 21.58
N LEU A 84 20.12 -11.52 20.84
CA LEU A 84 19.66 -12.85 21.28
C LEU A 84 20.50 -13.90 20.56
N GLU A 85 21.11 -14.83 21.29
CA GLU A 85 21.84 -15.95 20.72
C GLU A 85 21.31 -17.28 21.22
N GLY A 86 21.33 -18.28 20.33
CA GLY A 86 20.82 -19.60 20.61
C GLY A 86 21.44 -20.65 19.71
N ASP A 87 21.56 -21.87 20.21
CA ASP A 87 22.10 -22.99 19.44
C ASP A 87 21.01 -23.55 18.52
N PHE A 88 21.37 -23.86 17.28
CA PHE A 88 20.47 -24.47 16.32
C PHE A 88 20.26 -25.96 16.65
N LEU A 89 19.03 -26.32 16.97
CA LEU A 89 18.69 -27.61 17.59
C LEU A 89 18.44 -28.74 16.60
N LEU A 90 18.10 -28.43 15.34
CA LEU A 90 17.71 -29.46 14.38
C LEU A 90 18.91 -30.27 13.84
N ARG A 91 20.12 -29.71 13.91
CA ARG A 91 21.38 -30.32 13.45
C ARG A 91 22.53 -29.97 14.41
N PRO A 92 22.52 -30.47 15.66
CA PRO A 92 23.48 -30.07 16.70
C PRO A 92 24.95 -30.32 16.33
N GLU A 93 25.22 -31.32 15.49
CA GLU A 93 26.56 -31.67 15.03
C GLU A 93 27.23 -30.58 14.18
N LEU A 94 26.43 -29.68 13.59
CA LEU A 94 26.93 -28.54 12.82
C LEU A 94 27.40 -27.39 13.71
N LYS A 95 27.09 -27.42 15.03
CA LYS A 95 27.43 -26.39 16.01
C LYS A 95 27.08 -24.97 15.55
N ILE A 96 25.94 -24.84 14.87
CA ILE A 96 25.46 -23.55 14.38
C ILE A 96 24.87 -22.76 15.54
N VAL A 97 25.34 -21.52 15.69
CA VAL A 97 24.77 -20.55 16.63
C VAL A 97 24.03 -19.49 15.82
N HIS A 98 22.74 -19.34 16.09
CA HIS A 98 21.93 -18.27 15.52
C HIS A 98 21.97 -17.03 16.42
N GLN A 99 21.86 -15.87 15.79
CA GLN A 99 21.76 -14.57 16.42
C GLN A 99 20.57 -13.78 15.87
N LEU A 100 19.86 -13.08 16.75
CA LEU A 100 18.95 -11.99 16.43
C LEU A 100 19.56 -10.70 17.00
N ARG A 101 20.13 -9.87 16.14
CA ARG A 101 20.75 -8.61 16.54
C ARG A 101 19.78 -7.47 16.30
N GLN A 102 19.39 -6.74 17.34
CA GLN A 102 18.58 -5.54 17.18
C GLN A 102 19.34 -4.54 16.30
N VAL A 103 18.69 -4.02 15.27
CA VAL A 103 19.24 -3.03 14.34
C VAL A 103 18.41 -1.74 14.37
N ASP A 104 19.07 -0.62 14.07
CA ASP A 104 18.40 0.66 13.89
C ASP A 104 17.75 0.73 12.51
N GLY A 105 16.72 1.57 12.40
CA GLY A 105 15.92 1.70 11.18
C GLY A 105 14.90 0.56 11.12
N GLY A 106 13.69 0.87 11.57
CA GLY A 106 12.60 -0.09 11.64
C GLY A 106 12.30 -0.74 10.29
N PHE A 107 11.56 -1.85 10.35
CA PHE A 107 10.98 -2.54 9.19
C PHE A 107 10.21 -1.65 8.20
N HIS A 108 9.90 -0.42 8.59
CA HIS A 108 9.21 0.60 7.80
C HIS A 108 10.04 1.04 6.58
N ASN A 109 11.34 0.71 6.54
CA ASN A 109 12.22 0.97 5.41
C ASN A 109 12.30 -0.19 4.39
N ARG A 110 11.50 -1.26 4.52
CA ARG A 110 11.28 -2.12 3.34
C ARG A 110 10.67 -1.24 2.26
N GLN A 111 11.15 -1.36 1.02
CA GLN A 111 10.38 -0.88 -0.13
C GLN A 111 9.10 -1.73 -0.23
N ARG A 112 8.12 -1.48 0.65
CA ARG A 112 6.72 -1.85 0.42
C ARG A 112 6.31 -1.19 -0.89
N HIS A 113 5.27 -1.65 -1.57
CA HIS A 113 4.84 -1.08 -2.85
C HIS A 113 4.20 0.32 -2.69
N HIS A 114 4.86 1.24 -1.99
CA HIS A 114 4.29 2.48 -1.44
C HIS A 114 4.10 3.59 -2.48
N LYS A 115 4.59 3.45 -3.71
CA LYS A 115 4.50 4.49 -4.75
C LYS A 115 4.38 3.92 -6.16
N LEU A 116 3.60 2.86 -6.39
CA LEU A 116 3.60 2.22 -7.72
C LEU A 116 3.04 3.15 -8.81
N THR A 117 1.83 3.67 -8.65
CA THR A 117 1.26 4.64 -9.60
C THR A 117 2.00 5.98 -9.53
N ALA A 118 2.34 6.44 -8.33
CA ALA A 118 3.04 7.70 -8.13
C ALA A 118 4.41 7.73 -8.82
N LYS A 119 5.16 6.61 -8.80
CA LYS A 119 6.43 6.47 -9.50
C LYS A 119 6.27 6.46 -11.01
N MET A 120 5.21 5.83 -11.53
CA MET A 120 4.93 5.82 -12.97
C MET A 120 4.57 7.21 -13.51
N LEU A 121 3.99 8.07 -12.66
CA LEU A 121 3.57 9.42 -12.99
C LEU A 121 4.47 10.50 -12.36
N GLU A 122 5.68 10.17 -11.90
CA GLU A 122 6.53 11.08 -11.11
C GLU A 122 6.81 12.41 -11.82
N ALA A 123 7.16 12.35 -13.11
CA ALA A 123 7.40 13.54 -13.92
C ALA A 123 6.12 14.39 -14.12
N ASP A 124 4.97 13.75 -14.26
CA ASP A 124 3.68 14.45 -14.39
C ASP A 124 3.25 15.07 -13.06
N ILE A 125 3.50 14.40 -11.94
CA ILE A 125 3.27 14.91 -10.58
C ILE A 125 4.10 16.17 -10.34
N GLU A 126 5.40 16.12 -10.63
CA GLU A 126 6.30 17.28 -10.49
C GLU A 126 5.84 18.45 -11.39
N LYS A 127 5.46 18.15 -12.63
CA LYS A 127 5.10 19.16 -13.62
C LYS A 127 3.72 19.78 -13.40
N PHE A 128 2.73 19.00 -12.98
CA PHE A 128 1.32 19.41 -12.95
C PHE A 128 0.75 19.52 -11.54
N GLY A 129 1.52 19.17 -10.50
CA GLY A 129 1.09 19.25 -9.10
C GLY A 129 -0.03 18.27 -8.76
N TRP A 130 -0.03 17.09 -9.38
CA TRP A 130 -0.99 16.02 -9.08
C TRP A 130 -0.68 15.36 -7.73
N THR A 131 -1.67 14.68 -7.14
CA THR A 131 -1.50 13.95 -5.89
C THR A 131 -1.91 12.49 -6.05
N ILE A 132 -0.99 11.56 -5.78
CA ILE A 132 -1.22 10.13 -5.86
C ILE A 132 -0.91 9.50 -4.50
N GLY A 133 -1.89 8.82 -3.92
CA GLY A 133 -1.78 8.19 -2.61
C GLY A 133 -0.94 6.93 -2.60
N ASP A 134 -0.40 6.59 -1.43
CA ASP A 134 0.42 5.41 -1.22
C ASP A 134 -0.32 4.10 -1.54
N HIS A 135 0.45 3.07 -1.87
CA HIS A 135 -0.01 1.70 -2.20
C HIS A 135 -0.88 1.57 -3.45
N SER A 136 -1.35 2.67 -4.03
CA SER A 136 -2.05 2.67 -5.30
C SER A 136 -1.12 2.21 -6.43
N TYR A 137 -1.61 1.31 -7.27
CA TYR A 137 -0.83 0.69 -8.34
C TYR A 137 -1.54 0.66 -9.68
N GLY A 138 -0.74 0.60 -10.75
CA GLY A 138 -1.15 0.67 -12.14
C GLY A 138 -0.57 1.90 -12.84
N ALA A 139 -0.74 1.95 -14.16
CA ALA A 139 -0.21 3.03 -15.00
C ALA A 139 -1.32 3.52 -15.95
N PRO A 140 -2.27 4.33 -15.44
CA PRO A 140 -3.29 4.92 -16.31
C PRO A 140 -2.63 5.89 -17.28
N LYS A 141 -3.19 5.98 -18.50
CA LYS A 141 -2.85 7.05 -19.42
C LYS A 141 -3.64 8.29 -19.04
N VAL A 142 -2.96 9.42 -18.87
CA VAL A 142 -3.60 10.71 -18.62
C VAL A 142 -3.44 11.59 -19.86
N ILE A 143 -4.52 12.21 -20.33
CA ILE A 143 -4.54 13.10 -21.49
C ILE A 143 -5.17 14.44 -21.16
N GLU A 144 -4.99 15.41 -22.07
CA GLU A 144 -5.53 16.77 -21.96
C GLU A 144 -4.94 17.57 -20.80
N ASN A 145 -3.69 17.28 -20.42
CA ASN A 145 -2.94 18.06 -19.45
C ASN A 145 -2.44 19.36 -20.09
N PRO A 146 -2.42 20.51 -19.39
CA PRO A 146 -2.74 20.70 -17.97
C PRO A 146 -4.17 21.23 -17.73
N CYS A 147 -5.19 20.83 -18.51
CA CYS A 147 -6.53 21.44 -18.43
C CYS A 147 -7.20 21.34 -17.04
N ALA A 148 -6.80 20.37 -16.22
CA ALA A 148 -7.20 20.23 -14.82
C ALA A 148 -6.15 19.44 -14.02
N LYS A 149 -6.37 19.28 -12.72
CA LYS A 149 -5.56 18.43 -11.84
C LYS A 149 -6.14 17.03 -11.72
N LEU A 150 -5.27 16.11 -11.31
CA LEU A 150 -5.60 14.74 -11.00
C LEU A 150 -5.26 14.44 -9.54
N HIS A 151 -6.24 13.84 -8.86
CA HIS A 151 -6.10 13.29 -7.51
C HIS A 151 -6.46 11.80 -7.54
N ILE A 152 -5.58 10.94 -7.05
CA ILE A 152 -5.84 9.52 -6.82
C ILE A 152 -5.52 9.18 -5.37
N GLY A 153 -6.47 8.60 -4.64
CA GLY A 153 -6.30 8.19 -3.26
C GLY A 153 -5.35 7.00 -3.08
N LYS A 154 -5.37 6.44 -1.88
CA LYS A 154 -4.51 5.31 -1.47
C LYS A 154 -5.15 3.96 -1.84
N PHE A 155 -4.33 2.92 -1.92
CA PHE A 155 -4.76 1.53 -2.09
C PHE A 155 -5.64 1.25 -3.33
N CYS A 156 -5.54 2.07 -4.39
CA CYS A 156 -6.28 1.86 -5.62
C CYS A 156 -5.65 0.77 -6.48
N SER A 157 -6.50 0.00 -7.15
CA SER A 157 -6.11 -1.03 -8.12
C SER A 157 -6.50 -0.59 -9.52
N ILE A 158 -5.53 -0.16 -10.33
CA ILE A 158 -5.78 0.41 -11.66
C ILE A 158 -5.29 -0.57 -12.73
N ALA A 159 -6.23 -1.16 -13.46
CA ALA A 159 -5.92 -2.10 -14.53
C ALA A 159 -5.28 -1.42 -15.76
N ALA A 160 -4.70 -2.23 -16.64
CA ALA A 160 -4.14 -1.74 -17.90
C ALA A 160 -5.20 -1.07 -18.79
N GLY A 161 -4.76 -0.13 -19.63
CA GLY A 161 -5.60 0.53 -20.62
C GLY A 161 -6.58 1.57 -20.05
N VAL A 162 -6.54 1.85 -18.75
CA VAL A 162 -7.32 2.94 -18.15
C VAL A 162 -6.88 4.28 -18.71
N LEU A 163 -7.85 5.10 -19.14
CA LEU A 163 -7.66 6.44 -19.65
C LEU A 163 -8.34 7.46 -18.74
N ILE A 164 -7.62 8.52 -18.38
CA ILE A 164 -8.14 9.66 -17.62
C ILE A 164 -7.99 10.91 -18.49
N ALA A 165 -9.10 11.56 -18.83
CA ALA A 165 -9.10 12.79 -19.61
C ALA A 165 -9.36 14.00 -18.71
N LEU A 166 -8.44 14.97 -18.71
CA LEU A 166 -8.56 16.18 -17.86
C LEU A 166 -9.20 17.38 -18.57
N GLY A 167 -9.53 17.25 -19.85
CA GLY A 167 -10.12 18.30 -20.68
C GLY A 167 -10.76 17.72 -21.95
N ASN A 168 -11.20 18.60 -22.83
CA ASN A 168 -11.69 18.30 -24.17
C ASN A 168 -11.66 19.57 -25.04
N HIS A 169 -11.80 19.42 -26.35
CA HIS A 169 -11.98 20.58 -27.24
C HIS A 169 -13.23 21.38 -26.91
N ARG A 170 -13.14 22.70 -27.10
CA ARG A 170 -14.32 23.58 -27.12
C ARG A 170 -15.27 23.18 -28.24
N ILE A 171 -16.56 23.15 -27.93
CA ILE A 171 -17.64 22.83 -28.87
C ILE A 171 -18.70 23.94 -28.98
N ASP A 172 -18.51 25.02 -28.22
CA ASP A 172 -19.37 26.20 -28.16
C ASP A 172 -18.97 27.29 -29.16
N GLY A 173 -17.89 27.07 -29.92
CA GLY A 173 -17.36 27.98 -30.93
C GLY A 173 -17.69 27.58 -32.37
N VAL A 174 -17.13 28.33 -33.32
CA VAL A 174 -17.30 28.08 -34.77
C VAL A 174 -16.63 26.77 -35.21
N THR A 175 -15.61 26.30 -34.48
CA THR A 175 -14.82 25.10 -34.80
C THR A 175 -14.36 24.40 -33.53
N THR A 176 -14.18 23.09 -33.62
CA THR A 176 -13.55 22.27 -32.58
C THR A 176 -12.05 22.05 -32.85
N TYR A 177 -11.50 22.59 -33.94
CA TYR A 177 -10.09 22.43 -34.30
C TYR A 177 -9.21 23.34 -33.42
N PRO A 178 -8.15 22.80 -32.79
CA PRO A 178 -7.38 23.51 -31.78
C PRO A 178 -6.31 24.43 -32.40
N PHE A 179 -6.74 25.51 -33.04
CA PHE A 179 -5.86 26.48 -33.69
C PHE A 179 -4.89 27.16 -32.72
N ALA A 180 -5.30 27.42 -31.48
CA ALA A 180 -4.47 28.08 -30.47
C ALA A 180 -3.38 27.13 -29.95
N THR A 181 -3.75 25.89 -29.63
CA THR A 181 -2.78 24.84 -29.22
C THR A 181 -1.80 24.51 -30.35
N LEU A 182 -2.24 24.64 -31.61
CA LEU A 182 -1.42 24.41 -32.81
C LEU A 182 -0.82 25.70 -33.40
N ALA A 183 -0.68 26.77 -32.62
CA ALA A 183 -0.16 28.07 -33.07
C ALA A 183 1.24 28.02 -33.75
N LYS A 184 2.01 26.94 -33.55
CA LYS A 184 3.25 26.72 -34.30
C LYS A 184 3.03 26.62 -35.82
N PHE A 185 1.90 26.05 -36.23
CA PHE A 185 1.50 25.89 -37.64
C PHE A 185 0.59 27.02 -38.12
N TRP A 186 0.00 27.78 -37.20
CA TRP A 186 -0.91 28.89 -37.49
C TRP A 186 -0.37 30.18 -36.90
N PRO A 187 0.50 30.92 -37.62
CA PRO A 187 1.22 32.07 -37.07
C PRO A 187 0.33 33.17 -36.51
N SER A 188 -0.88 33.37 -37.06
CA SER A 188 -1.87 34.33 -36.56
C SER A 188 -2.40 34.02 -35.16
N MET A 189 -2.23 32.78 -34.69
CA MET A 189 -2.64 32.34 -33.36
C MET A 189 -1.53 32.42 -32.32
N ARG A 190 -0.32 32.81 -32.71
CA ARG A 190 0.80 32.98 -31.76
C ARG A 190 0.46 34.11 -30.79
N GLY A 191 0.49 33.79 -29.49
CA GLY A 191 0.12 34.74 -28.43
C GLY A 191 -1.38 34.87 -28.20
N PHE A 192 -2.22 34.06 -28.86
CA PHE A 192 -3.63 33.95 -28.51
C PHE A 192 -3.78 33.35 -27.11
N THR A 193 -4.45 34.07 -26.22
CA THR A 193 -4.53 33.74 -24.79
C THR A 193 -5.80 32.99 -24.41
N GLU A 194 -6.85 33.08 -25.23
CA GLU A 194 -8.06 32.29 -25.01
C GLU A 194 -7.79 30.83 -25.40
N GLY A 195 -8.10 29.89 -24.52
CA GLY A 195 -7.91 28.46 -24.80
C GLY A 195 -8.91 27.90 -25.81
N ASP A 196 -8.52 26.85 -26.51
CA ASP A 196 -9.36 26.03 -27.40
C ASP A 196 -9.74 24.66 -26.79
N HIS A 197 -9.34 24.44 -25.53
CA HIS A 197 -9.73 23.31 -24.70
C HIS A 197 -10.51 23.81 -23.47
N VAL A 198 -11.41 22.97 -22.98
CA VAL A 198 -12.22 23.18 -21.77
C VAL A 198 -12.09 21.97 -20.87
N SER A 199 -12.16 22.22 -19.57
CA SER A 199 -12.30 21.18 -18.56
C SER A 199 -13.61 21.34 -17.81
N LYS A 200 -14.17 20.23 -17.32
CA LYS A 200 -15.26 20.23 -16.34
C LYS A 200 -14.75 20.28 -14.90
N GLY A 201 -13.44 20.39 -14.71
CA GLY A 201 -12.78 20.42 -13.40
C GLY A 201 -11.85 19.23 -13.20
N ASP A 202 -11.29 19.17 -12.00
CA ASP A 202 -10.36 18.14 -11.57
C ASP A 202 -11.00 16.75 -11.59
N VAL A 203 -10.18 15.73 -11.80
CA VAL A 203 -10.59 14.35 -11.62
C VAL A 203 -10.12 13.89 -10.24
N CYS A 204 -11.07 13.47 -9.41
CA CYS A 204 -10.82 13.04 -8.04
C CYS A 204 -11.19 11.57 -7.87
N ILE A 205 -10.21 10.70 -7.68
CA ILE A 205 -10.41 9.28 -7.39
C ILE A 205 -10.10 9.06 -5.91
N GLY A 206 -11.05 8.51 -5.16
CA GLY A 206 -10.91 8.20 -3.74
C GLY A 206 -9.92 7.07 -3.44
N ASN A 207 -10.02 6.52 -2.24
CA ASN A 207 -9.22 5.42 -1.71
C ASN A 207 -9.90 4.07 -2.00
N ASP A 208 -9.15 2.97 -2.03
CA ASP A 208 -9.68 1.60 -2.26
C ASP A 208 -10.52 1.47 -3.55
N VAL A 209 -10.22 2.28 -4.58
CA VAL A 209 -10.97 2.22 -5.85
C VAL A 209 -10.38 1.14 -6.74
N TRP A 210 -11.23 0.24 -7.22
CA TRP A 210 -10.86 -0.73 -8.25
C TRP A 210 -11.32 -0.26 -9.62
N ILE A 211 -10.39 -0.03 -10.53
CA ILE A 211 -10.66 0.43 -11.90
C ILE A 211 -10.33 -0.68 -12.88
N GLY A 212 -11.38 -1.20 -13.53
CA GLY A 212 -11.29 -2.29 -14.50
C GLY A 212 -10.59 -1.90 -15.80
N TYR A 213 -10.12 -2.92 -16.52
CA TYR A 213 -9.37 -2.78 -17.76
C TYR A 213 -10.09 -1.86 -18.76
N GLY A 214 -9.34 -0.95 -19.38
CA GLY A 214 -9.86 -0.13 -20.48
C GLY A 214 -10.95 0.88 -20.09
N ALA A 215 -11.21 1.12 -18.80
CA ALA A 215 -12.15 2.14 -18.37
C ALA A 215 -11.67 3.55 -18.77
N THR A 216 -12.61 4.43 -19.12
CA THR A 216 -12.33 5.84 -19.46
C THR A 216 -13.03 6.75 -18.46
N ILE A 217 -12.27 7.64 -17.83
CA ILE A 217 -12.76 8.61 -16.85
C ILE A 217 -12.67 10.00 -17.46
N LEU A 218 -13.81 10.70 -17.55
CA LEU A 218 -13.88 12.04 -18.13
C LEU A 218 -13.61 13.13 -17.08
N SER A 219 -13.28 14.33 -17.56
CA SER A 219 -12.94 15.48 -16.71
C SER A 219 -14.09 15.88 -15.78
N GLY A 220 -13.74 16.43 -14.62
CA GLY A 220 -14.68 16.89 -13.59
C GLY A 220 -15.36 15.79 -12.79
N VAL A 221 -14.97 14.52 -12.97
CA VAL A 221 -15.58 13.39 -12.25
C VAL A 221 -14.91 13.15 -10.91
N THR A 222 -15.75 12.96 -9.88
CA THR A 222 -15.35 12.42 -8.57
C THR A 222 -15.80 10.96 -8.42
N ILE A 223 -14.87 10.05 -8.14
CA ILE A 223 -15.13 8.64 -7.81
C ILE A 223 -14.89 8.46 -6.30
N GLY A 224 -15.93 8.09 -5.57
CA GLY A 224 -15.89 7.92 -4.13
C GLY A 224 -15.09 6.69 -3.66
N ASP A 225 -14.73 6.69 -2.38
CA ASP A 225 -13.94 5.63 -1.75
C ASP A 225 -14.59 4.24 -1.90
N GLY A 226 -13.79 3.20 -2.11
CA GLY A 226 -14.25 1.83 -2.24
C GLY A 226 -15.05 1.54 -3.51
N ALA A 227 -15.21 2.48 -4.45
CA ALA A 227 -15.96 2.26 -5.67
C ALA A 227 -15.28 1.23 -6.59
N VAL A 228 -16.08 0.56 -7.42
CA VAL A 228 -15.63 -0.38 -8.45
C VAL A 228 -16.10 0.12 -9.80
N ILE A 229 -15.15 0.38 -10.71
CA ILE A 229 -15.42 0.75 -12.09
C ILE A 229 -15.22 -0.50 -12.95
N GLY A 230 -16.28 -0.99 -13.58
CA GLY A 230 -16.22 -2.14 -14.48
C GLY A 230 -15.31 -1.90 -15.68
N ALA A 231 -14.78 -2.98 -16.26
CA ALA A 231 -13.98 -2.89 -17.48
C ALA A 231 -14.72 -2.18 -18.63
N HIS A 232 -13.98 -1.42 -19.44
CA HIS A 232 -14.49 -0.63 -20.57
C HIS A 232 -15.61 0.36 -20.24
N SER A 233 -15.77 0.72 -18.97
CA SER A 233 -16.81 1.68 -18.58
C SER A 233 -16.41 3.10 -18.97
N LEU A 234 -17.39 3.88 -19.46
CA LEU A 234 -17.24 5.31 -19.68
C LEU A 234 -17.85 6.06 -18.49
N VAL A 235 -16.98 6.58 -17.62
CA VAL A 235 -17.38 7.35 -16.43
C VAL A 235 -17.59 8.81 -16.83
N THR A 236 -18.86 9.20 -16.91
CA THR A 236 -19.29 10.53 -17.37
C THR A 236 -19.84 11.43 -16.26
N LYS A 237 -20.02 10.88 -15.06
CA LYS A 237 -20.63 11.51 -13.88
C LYS A 237 -19.97 10.94 -12.63
N ASP A 238 -20.12 11.64 -11.51
CA ASP A 238 -19.63 11.21 -10.21
C ASP A 238 -20.16 9.82 -9.82
N VAL A 239 -19.30 9.07 -9.13
CA VAL A 239 -19.57 7.71 -8.68
C VAL A 239 -19.58 7.72 -7.14
N PRO A 240 -20.70 7.35 -6.49
CA PRO A 240 -20.77 7.33 -5.03
C PRO A 240 -19.77 6.33 -4.41
N PRO A 241 -19.39 6.52 -3.13
CA PRO A 241 -18.59 5.55 -2.39
C PRO A 241 -19.20 4.14 -2.43
N PHE A 242 -18.34 3.13 -2.55
CA PHE A 242 -18.70 1.70 -2.59
C PHE A 242 -19.68 1.29 -3.71
N ALA A 243 -19.99 2.18 -4.66
CA ALA A 243 -20.80 1.85 -5.82
C ALA A 243 -20.03 0.93 -6.78
N VAL A 244 -20.74 0.00 -7.40
CA VAL A 244 -20.27 -0.76 -8.56
C VAL A 244 -20.86 -0.10 -9.79
N TYR A 245 -20.00 0.53 -10.60
CA TYR A 245 -20.36 1.31 -11.77
C TYR A 245 -19.95 0.58 -13.05
N GLY A 246 -20.78 0.60 -14.08
CA GLY A 246 -20.43 -0.03 -15.35
C GLY A 246 -21.24 0.42 -16.56
N GLY A 247 -20.66 0.22 -17.76
CA GLY A 247 -21.30 0.46 -19.06
C GLY A 247 -20.78 1.69 -19.81
N ASN A 248 -21.36 1.95 -20.98
CA ASN A 248 -21.04 3.11 -21.83
C ASN A 248 -22.33 3.70 -22.48
N PRO A 249 -22.82 4.86 -22.02
CA PRO A 249 -22.37 5.58 -20.83
C PRO A 249 -22.61 4.75 -19.57
N GLY A 250 -21.71 4.84 -18.60
CA GLY A 250 -21.81 4.03 -17.39
C GLY A 250 -22.92 4.50 -16.44
N LYS A 251 -23.33 3.59 -15.57
CA LYS A 251 -24.30 3.83 -14.51
C LYS A 251 -23.94 3.02 -13.27
N VAL A 252 -24.43 3.46 -12.12
CA VAL A 252 -24.40 2.64 -10.90
C VAL A 252 -25.26 1.40 -11.13
N LEU A 253 -24.67 0.22 -10.94
CA LEU A 253 -25.32 -1.08 -11.11
C LEU A 253 -25.83 -1.62 -9.77
N LYS A 254 -25.03 -1.46 -8.72
CA LYS A 254 -25.32 -1.86 -7.33
C LYS A 254 -24.32 -1.19 -6.39
N TYR A 255 -24.45 -1.45 -5.10
CA TYR A 255 -23.44 -1.13 -4.09
C TYR A 255 -22.74 -2.41 -3.61
N ARG A 256 -21.49 -2.31 -3.16
CA ARG A 256 -20.73 -3.43 -2.57
C ARG A 256 -21.39 -3.96 -1.29
N HIS A 257 -21.98 -3.06 -0.51
CA HIS A 257 -22.56 -3.34 0.81
C HIS A 257 -23.88 -2.57 1.05
N THR A 258 -24.52 -2.84 2.17
CA THR A 258 -25.68 -2.07 2.64
C THR A 258 -25.25 -0.65 3.06
N PRO A 259 -26.17 0.34 3.08
CA PRO A 259 -25.85 1.70 3.51
C PRO A 259 -25.19 1.75 4.90
N GLU A 260 -25.70 1.01 5.87
CA GLU A 260 -25.12 0.96 7.22
C GLU A 260 -23.66 0.46 7.22
N VAL A 261 -23.36 -0.59 6.46
CA VAL A 261 -22.00 -1.13 6.36
C VAL A 261 -21.08 -0.12 5.66
N ILE A 262 -21.58 0.59 4.65
CA ILE A 262 -20.83 1.65 3.97
C ILE A 262 -20.51 2.77 4.95
N ASP A 263 -21.50 3.27 5.69
CA ASP A 263 -21.30 4.34 6.67
C ASP A 263 -20.25 3.95 7.71
N ASN A 264 -20.28 2.70 8.18
CA ASN A 264 -19.29 2.19 9.13
C ASN A 264 -17.89 2.10 8.54
N LEU A 265 -17.76 1.61 7.31
CA LEU A 265 -16.47 1.57 6.62
C LEU A 265 -15.90 2.97 6.37
N MET A 266 -16.77 3.94 6.06
CA MET A 266 -16.39 5.35 5.89
C MET A 266 -15.94 5.99 7.22
N LEU A 267 -16.54 5.61 8.35
CA LEU A 267 -16.09 6.04 9.68
C LEU A 267 -14.74 5.43 10.07
N VAL A 268 -14.58 4.12 9.81
CA VAL A 268 -13.33 3.39 10.07
C VAL A 268 -12.16 3.98 9.27
N ALA A 269 -12.42 4.34 8.00
CA ALA A 269 -11.46 4.96 7.08
C ALA A 269 -10.08 4.29 7.13
N TRP A 270 -10.06 2.95 7.04
CA TRP A 270 -8.88 2.12 7.30
C TRP A 270 -7.66 2.51 6.46
N TRP A 271 -7.85 3.09 5.28
CA TRP A 271 -6.79 3.62 4.42
C TRP A 271 -5.97 4.76 5.05
N ASN A 272 -6.42 5.31 6.18
CA ASN A 272 -5.67 6.30 6.97
C ASN A 272 -4.81 5.68 8.07
N TRP A 273 -4.95 4.37 8.34
CA TRP A 273 -4.11 3.69 9.33
C TRP A 273 -2.67 3.59 8.83
N ASP A 274 -1.72 3.61 9.76
CA ASP A 274 -0.33 3.34 9.45
C ASP A 274 -0.13 1.86 9.07
N ASP A 275 0.96 1.60 8.36
CA ASP A 275 1.31 0.28 7.82
C ASP A 275 1.43 -0.83 8.88
N LEU A 276 1.83 -0.51 10.12
CA LEU A 276 1.91 -1.51 11.18
C LEU A 276 0.51 -1.86 11.68
N THR A 277 -0.29 -0.83 11.95
CA THR A 277 -1.68 -1.01 12.36
C THR A 277 -2.45 -1.80 11.31
N LEU A 278 -2.20 -1.56 10.02
CA LEU A 278 -2.79 -2.37 8.95
C LEU A 278 -2.35 -3.82 9.03
N ASP A 279 -1.05 -4.11 9.05
CA ASP A 279 -0.54 -5.49 9.07
C ASP A 279 -1.10 -6.31 10.23
N GLU A 280 -1.19 -5.73 11.42
CA GLU A 280 -1.76 -6.40 12.60
C GLU A 280 -3.25 -6.74 12.42
N ARG A 281 -3.98 -5.92 11.65
CA ARG A 281 -5.44 -6.03 11.48
C ARG A 281 -5.83 -6.76 10.20
N LEU A 282 -4.92 -6.90 9.23
CA LEU A 282 -5.14 -7.56 7.94
C LEU A 282 -5.78 -8.95 8.08
N PRO A 283 -5.36 -9.84 9.00
CA PRO A 283 -5.99 -11.15 9.13
C PRO A 283 -7.50 -11.08 9.41
N LEU A 284 -7.94 -10.15 10.26
CA LEU A 284 -9.37 -9.97 10.54
C LEU A 284 -10.08 -9.23 9.40
N MET A 285 -9.45 -8.17 8.87
CA MET A 285 -9.96 -7.38 7.75
C MET A 285 -10.25 -8.25 6.51
N MET A 286 -9.39 -9.23 6.24
CA MET A 286 -9.49 -10.11 5.07
C MET A 286 -10.38 -11.35 5.28
N SER A 287 -10.86 -11.61 6.51
CA SER A 287 -11.58 -12.85 6.81
C SER A 287 -13.05 -12.66 7.17
N ASN A 288 -13.42 -11.62 7.91
CA ASN A 288 -14.78 -11.47 8.41
C ASN A 288 -15.18 -10.00 8.59
N LEU A 289 -15.95 -9.47 7.62
CA LEU A 289 -16.40 -8.08 7.62
C LEU A 289 -17.27 -7.71 8.84
N PRO A 290 -18.30 -8.49 9.22
CA PRO A 290 -19.05 -8.22 10.45
C PRO A 290 -18.18 -8.12 11.70
N ALA A 291 -17.30 -9.10 11.94
CA ALA A 291 -16.42 -9.11 13.11
C ALA A 291 -15.38 -7.98 13.07
N PHE A 292 -14.91 -7.62 11.87
CA PHE A 292 -14.05 -6.46 11.67
C PHE A 292 -14.75 -5.16 12.08
N LEU A 293 -15.98 -4.96 11.61
CA LEU A 293 -16.75 -3.76 11.94
C LEU A 293 -17.17 -3.72 13.41
N GLU A 294 -17.52 -4.86 14.00
CA GLU A 294 -17.80 -4.92 15.45
C GLU A 294 -16.60 -4.47 16.29
N LYS A 295 -15.37 -4.77 15.83
CA LYS A 295 -14.15 -4.46 16.57
C LYS A 295 -13.64 -3.03 16.35
N TYR A 296 -13.84 -2.45 15.17
CA TYR A 296 -13.16 -1.20 14.76
C TYR A 296 -14.09 -0.04 14.41
N ARG A 297 -15.43 -0.23 14.42
CA ARG A 297 -16.41 0.85 14.25
C ARG A 297 -16.45 1.78 15.46
#